data_AF-M0LGV7-F1
#
_entry.id   AF-M0LGV7-F1
#
_cell.length_a   1.000
_cell.length_b   1.000
_cell.length_c   1.000
_cell.angle_alpha   90.00
_cell.angle_beta   90.00
_cell.angle_gamma   90.00
#
_symmetry.space_group_name_H-M   'P 1'
#
loop_
_entity.id
_entity.type
_entity.pdbx_description
1 polymer ?
#
loop_
_entity_poly.entity_id
_entity_poly.type
_entity_poly.pdbx_seq_one_letter_code
_entity_poly.pdbx_strand_id
1 'polypeptide(L)'
;MADSRSSTLLDENGNLFGLVNVVDALAVLLVVAVVTAGVALVLQPESESPEPNTTNVTLDLGTQPSYIVSEITEGDTYSPGGDSELTITDVHLTPQDDQTRVILRATLQGSPDGDSLTYTDAPPRLGRALTIATSRYEVSGQIRAVGGDNSLAQEDTTVVLRDTMATAEAQDVTPGDEIRLAGRTVATIEDVAAYTAGNTTEQTVFVEADLDTHTQQSDRRFGGTQVRRGQTVTLPAEDYTLDGRIKQVGSGLQPATTDVLFETTVDAETADRIATGDVATVAGYEAAEVQTVTTYATRNPDRKRALVGLSLATIESNGRQQFGNAIVQRGNNITVSTESYDLSGTIDRVGTLEPRGTLTNRTVTLRMTDMRADMADAIRPGMTETSGGQTVARVSRVSTEPSVIITTGENGSVTVADHPYLRDITITTELRVRETTSGVQFKGESIQQGSTVVINLGTITIEATVVSIGL
;
A
#
# COMPACT_ATOMS: atom_id res chain seq x y z
N MET A 1 -104.16 48.60 -1.50
CA MET A 1 -102.69 48.48 -1.66
C MET A 1 -102.15 47.96 -0.34
N ALA A 2 -101.46 46.83 -0.20
CA ALA A 2 -100.98 45.79 -1.10
C ALA A 2 -100.79 44.48 -0.30
N ASP A 3 -100.57 43.39 -1.03
CA ASP A 3 -100.56 41.97 -0.67
C ASP A 3 -99.72 41.49 0.52
N SER A 4 -100.08 40.31 1.04
CA SER A 4 -99.13 39.25 1.38
C SER A 4 -99.75 37.86 1.17
N ARG A 5 -99.11 37.08 0.30
CA ARG A 5 -99.45 35.71 -0.11
C ARG A 5 -99.08 34.68 0.97
N SER A 6 -99.88 33.63 1.11
CA SER A 6 -99.44 32.32 1.58
C SER A 6 -100.08 31.25 0.72
N SER A 7 -99.29 30.63 -0.17
CA SER A 7 -99.67 29.44 -0.93
C SER A 7 -99.55 28.23 -0.01
N THR A 8 -100.70 27.70 0.41
CA THR A 8 -100.84 26.45 1.17
C THR A 8 -100.44 25.27 0.28
N LEU A 9 -99.42 24.52 0.71
CA LEU A 9 -98.86 23.36 -0.02
C LEU A 9 -99.67 22.06 0.17
N LEU A 10 -100.75 22.07 0.95
CA LEU A 10 -101.59 20.93 1.29
C LEU A 10 -103.07 21.34 1.25
N ASP A 11 -103.91 20.55 0.58
CA ASP A 11 -105.37 20.69 0.51
C ASP A 11 -106.07 19.84 1.59
N GLU A 12 -107.31 20.16 1.94
CA GLU A 12 -108.16 19.59 3.01
C GLU A 12 -108.45 18.08 2.82
N ASN A 13 -108.07 17.51 1.68
CA ASN A 13 -108.15 16.08 1.36
C ASN A 13 -106.80 15.32 1.47
N GLY A 14 -105.71 15.96 1.94
CA GLY A 14 -104.41 15.31 2.13
C GLY A 14 -103.64 15.02 0.84
N ASN A 15 -103.78 15.86 -0.20
CA ASN A 15 -103.09 15.72 -1.48
C ASN A 15 -101.95 16.76 -1.57
N LEU A 16 -100.74 16.35 -1.98
CA LEU A 16 -99.59 17.24 -2.20
C LEU A 16 -99.52 17.56 -3.71
N PHE A 17 -99.58 18.84 -4.08
CA PHE A 17 -99.53 19.30 -5.50
C PHE A 17 -100.62 18.75 -6.44
N GLY A 18 -101.79 18.37 -5.92
CA GLY A 18 -102.98 18.09 -6.74
C GLY A 18 -102.94 16.85 -7.64
N LEU A 19 -101.91 16.00 -7.55
CA LEU A 19 -101.74 14.83 -8.41
C LEU A 19 -101.44 13.51 -7.67
N VAL A 20 -101.01 13.52 -6.39
CA VAL A 20 -100.64 12.30 -5.65
C VAL A 20 -101.07 12.37 -4.17
N ASN A 21 -101.66 11.27 -3.65
CA ASN A 21 -102.13 11.12 -2.27
C ASN A 21 -100.95 11.08 -1.29
N VAL A 22 -100.99 11.88 -0.20
CA VAL A 22 -99.90 11.99 0.79
C VAL A 22 -99.51 10.63 1.38
N VAL A 23 -100.47 9.72 1.55
CA VAL A 23 -100.21 8.38 2.09
C VAL A 23 -99.35 7.55 1.13
N ASP A 24 -99.59 7.68 -0.18
CA ASP A 24 -98.85 6.96 -1.22
C ASP A 24 -97.44 7.56 -1.41
N ALA A 25 -97.32 8.89 -1.29
CA ALA A 25 -96.02 9.58 -1.29
C ALA A 25 -95.13 9.13 -0.11
N LEU A 26 -95.71 8.91 1.08
CA LEU A 26 -95.00 8.37 2.24
C LEU A 26 -94.60 6.90 2.06
N ALA A 27 -95.47 6.07 1.47
CA ALA A 27 -95.17 4.68 1.17
C ALA A 27 -94.04 4.54 0.13
N VAL A 28 -94.04 5.36 -0.91
CA VAL A 28 -92.95 5.42 -1.89
C VAL A 28 -91.65 5.89 -1.25
N LEU A 29 -91.69 6.90 -0.36
CA LEU A 29 -90.51 7.33 0.40
C LEU A 29 -89.95 6.22 1.29
N LEU A 30 -90.82 5.44 1.93
CA LEU A 30 -90.40 4.30 2.75
C LEU A 30 -89.77 3.19 1.90
N VAL A 31 -90.37 2.86 0.75
CA VAL A 31 -89.80 1.88 -0.18
C VAL A 31 -88.47 2.36 -0.73
N VAL A 32 -88.36 3.63 -1.12
CA VAL A 32 -87.09 4.22 -1.57
C VAL A 32 -86.06 4.20 -0.45
N ALA A 33 -86.42 4.51 0.80
CA ALA A 33 -85.52 4.47 1.95
C ALA A 33 -85.05 3.03 2.28
N VAL A 34 -85.93 2.04 2.15
CA VAL A 34 -85.59 0.63 2.38
C VAL A 34 -84.73 0.08 1.24
N VAL A 35 -84.99 0.49 -0.01
CA VAL A 35 -84.17 0.12 -1.17
C VAL A 35 -82.80 0.79 -1.11
N THR A 36 -82.70 2.07 -0.74
CA THR A 36 -81.41 2.76 -0.58
C THR A 36 -80.63 2.21 0.61
N ALA A 37 -81.28 1.88 1.73
CA ALA A 37 -80.64 1.23 2.87
C ALA A 37 -80.19 -0.21 2.54
N GLY A 38 -80.98 -0.96 1.76
CA GLY A 38 -80.64 -2.30 1.32
C GLY A 38 -79.47 -2.33 0.32
N VAL A 39 -79.42 -1.36 -0.61
CA VAL A 39 -78.30 -1.20 -1.54
C VAL A 39 -77.02 -0.74 -0.81
N ALA A 40 -77.14 0.13 0.20
CA ALA A 40 -76.01 0.58 1.00
C ALA A 40 -75.39 -0.53 1.88
N LEU A 41 -76.19 -1.49 2.35
CA LEU A 41 -75.70 -2.63 3.13
C LEU A 41 -75.00 -3.70 2.28
N VAL A 42 -75.48 -3.93 1.05
CA VAL A 42 -74.86 -4.89 0.11
C VAL A 42 -73.59 -4.33 -0.54
N LEU A 43 -73.46 -3.00 -0.61
CA LEU A 43 -72.27 -2.29 -1.09
C LEU A 43 -71.36 -1.80 0.05
N GLN A 44 -71.43 -2.41 1.23
CA GLN A 44 -70.40 -2.15 2.24
C GLN A 44 -69.05 -2.57 1.65
N PRO A 45 -68.07 -1.66 1.52
CA PRO A 45 -66.72 -2.08 1.19
C PRO A 45 -66.30 -3.07 2.27
N GLU A 46 -65.75 -4.21 1.86
CA GLU A 46 -65.07 -5.10 2.78
C GLU A 46 -64.10 -4.24 3.60
N SER A 47 -64.06 -4.43 4.92
CA SER A 47 -63.15 -3.68 5.77
C SER A 47 -61.74 -3.91 5.21
N GLU A 48 -61.14 -2.87 4.63
CA GLU A 48 -59.74 -2.91 4.20
C GLU A 48 -58.96 -3.38 5.43
N SER A 49 -58.33 -4.55 5.31
CA SER A 49 -57.41 -5.00 6.35
C SER A 49 -56.37 -3.89 6.50
N PRO A 50 -56.04 -3.47 7.73
CA PRO A 50 -55.12 -2.36 7.93
C PRO A 50 -53.86 -2.62 7.11
N GLU A 51 -53.42 -1.63 6.33
CA GLU A 51 -52.22 -1.77 5.52
C GLU A 51 -51.07 -2.25 6.44
N PRO A 52 -50.35 -3.30 6.04
CA PRO A 52 -49.32 -3.87 6.89
C PRO A 52 -48.21 -2.83 7.09
N ASN A 53 -47.76 -2.69 8.33
CA ASN A 53 -46.66 -1.79 8.64
C ASN A 53 -45.36 -2.37 8.07
N THR A 54 -44.47 -1.51 7.60
CA THR A 54 -43.14 -1.92 7.12
C THR A 54 -42.04 -1.26 7.94
N THR A 55 -40.93 -1.96 8.12
CA THR A 55 -39.72 -1.40 8.72
C THR A 55 -38.46 -2.06 8.15
N ASN A 56 -37.40 -1.28 7.99
CA ASN A 56 -36.12 -1.80 7.51
C ASN A 56 -35.29 -2.37 8.66
N VAL A 57 -34.55 -3.44 8.41
CA VAL A 57 -33.60 -4.03 9.36
C VAL A 57 -32.27 -4.30 8.67
N THR A 58 -31.19 -4.22 9.45
CA THR A 58 -29.88 -4.74 9.03
C THR A 58 -29.66 -6.08 9.71
N LEU A 59 -29.42 -7.12 8.92
CA LEU A 59 -29.17 -8.49 9.37
C LEU A 59 -27.71 -8.87 9.14
N ASP A 60 -27.05 -9.36 10.17
CA ASP A 60 -25.70 -9.94 10.09
C ASP A 60 -25.83 -11.46 10.10
N LEU A 61 -25.58 -12.08 8.95
CA LEU A 61 -25.70 -13.53 8.75
C LEU A 61 -24.41 -14.27 9.13
N GLY A 62 -23.38 -13.53 9.58
CA GLY A 62 -22.06 -14.09 9.81
C GLY A 62 -21.39 -14.54 8.52
N THR A 63 -20.49 -15.51 8.63
CA THR A 63 -19.81 -16.11 7.48
C THR A 63 -20.68 -17.19 6.83
N GLN A 64 -20.71 -17.17 5.51
CA GLN A 64 -21.46 -18.10 4.67
C GLN A 64 -20.54 -18.73 3.62
N PRO A 65 -20.77 -20.00 3.25
CA PRO A 65 -20.01 -20.63 2.18
C PRO A 65 -20.42 -20.04 0.82
N SER A 66 -19.49 -20.06 -0.14
CA SER A 66 -19.65 -19.43 -1.46
C SER A 66 -20.92 -19.87 -2.20
N TYR A 67 -21.29 -21.15 -2.13
CA TYR A 67 -22.48 -21.70 -2.79
C TYR A 67 -23.80 -21.19 -2.19
N ILE A 68 -23.82 -20.67 -0.96
CA ILE A 68 -24.98 -20.00 -0.38
C ILE A 68 -24.99 -18.54 -0.81
N VAL A 69 -23.83 -17.87 -0.74
CA VAL A 69 -23.70 -16.44 -1.10
C VAL A 69 -24.07 -16.18 -2.55
N SER A 70 -23.73 -17.09 -3.47
CA SER A 70 -24.12 -16.98 -4.88
C SER A 70 -25.62 -17.04 -5.12
N GLU A 71 -26.39 -17.61 -4.19
CA GLU A 71 -27.85 -17.72 -4.32
C GLU A 71 -28.60 -16.55 -3.67
N ILE A 72 -27.96 -15.82 -2.75
CA ILE A 72 -28.59 -14.66 -2.07
C ILE A 72 -28.64 -13.47 -3.04
N THR A 73 -29.85 -13.02 -3.34
CA THR A 73 -30.10 -11.93 -4.30
C THR A 73 -30.95 -10.83 -3.68
N GLU A 74 -30.71 -9.59 -4.10
CA GLU A 74 -31.64 -8.49 -3.81
C GLU A 74 -32.99 -8.76 -4.46
N GLY A 75 -34.07 -8.51 -3.72
CA GLY A 75 -35.44 -8.84 -4.10
C GLY A 75 -35.89 -10.25 -3.68
N ASP A 76 -35.01 -11.09 -3.12
CA ASP A 76 -35.43 -12.36 -2.52
C ASP A 76 -36.44 -12.11 -1.40
N THR A 77 -37.50 -12.91 -1.36
CA THR A 77 -38.56 -12.79 -0.36
C THR A 77 -38.71 -14.06 0.50
N TYR A 78 -39.12 -13.88 1.75
CA TYR A 78 -39.50 -14.96 2.66
C TYR A 78 -40.77 -14.63 3.44
N SER A 79 -41.78 -15.48 3.28
CA SER A 79 -43.09 -15.35 3.93
C SER A 79 -43.32 -16.52 4.90
N PRO A 80 -42.90 -16.42 6.17
CA PRO A 80 -43.05 -17.49 7.17
C PRO A 80 -44.50 -17.80 7.55
N GLY A 81 -45.45 -16.93 7.18
CA GLY A 81 -46.89 -17.09 7.43
C GLY A 81 -47.53 -15.84 8.02
N GLY A 82 -48.87 -15.80 8.01
CA GLY A 82 -49.64 -14.61 8.36
C GLY A 82 -49.36 -13.44 7.40
N ASP A 83 -49.34 -12.22 7.93
CA ASP A 83 -49.00 -11.01 7.16
C ASP A 83 -47.49 -10.73 7.12
N SER A 84 -46.66 -11.65 7.65
CA SER A 84 -45.22 -11.47 7.76
C SER A 84 -44.51 -11.77 6.44
N GLU A 85 -43.80 -10.79 5.90
CA GLU A 85 -42.95 -10.93 4.73
C GLU A 85 -41.62 -10.21 4.97
N LEU A 86 -40.52 -10.81 4.54
CA LEU A 86 -39.19 -10.23 4.53
C LEU A 86 -38.72 -10.14 3.08
N THR A 87 -38.29 -8.96 2.66
CA THR A 87 -37.71 -8.73 1.33
C THR A 87 -36.28 -8.24 1.49
N ILE A 88 -35.30 -8.93 0.90
CA ILE A 88 -33.91 -8.46 0.85
C ILE A 88 -33.84 -7.27 -0.09
N THR A 89 -33.28 -6.15 0.37
CA THR A 89 -33.21 -4.91 -0.40
C THR A 89 -31.79 -4.48 -0.76
N ASP A 90 -30.78 -4.97 -0.05
CA ASP A 90 -29.36 -4.72 -0.33
C ASP A 90 -28.52 -5.86 0.27
N VAL A 91 -27.46 -6.25 -0.42
CA VAL A 91 -26.57 -7.35 -0.05
C VAL A 91 -25.13 -6.84 -0.04
N HIS A 92 -24.54 -6.71 1.15
CA HIS A 92 -23.15 -6.33 1.30
C HIS A 92 -22.30 -7.54 1.71
N LEU A 93 -21.28 -7.81 0.88
CA LEU A 93 -20.40 -8.96 0.98
C LEU A 93 -19.00 -8.49 1.33
N THR A 94 -18.32 -9.21 2.21
CA THR A 94 -16.92 -8.93 2.52
C THR A 94 -16.16 -10.22 2.78
N PRO A 95 -14.86 -10.29 2.44
CA PRO A 95 -14.04 -11.45 2.75
C PRO A 95 -13.86 -11.58 4.26
N GLN A 96 -13.93 -12.80 4.78
CA GLN A 96 -13.54 -13.10 6.15
C GLN A 96 -13.00 -14.53 6.21
N ASP A 97 -11.67 -14.64 6.30
CA ASP A 97 -10.95 -15.92 6.16
C ASP A 97 -11.31 -16.57 4.81
N ASP A 98 -11.51 -17.90 4.78
CA ASP A 98 -11.90 -18.65 3.58
C ASP A 98 -13.40 -18.52 3.23
N GLN A 99 -14.15 -17.65 3.91
CA GLN A 99 -15.59 -17.49 3.76
C GLN A 99 -15.98 -16.04 3.46
N THR A 100 -17.23 -15.84 3.08
CA THR A 100 -17.78 -14.49 2.87
C THR A 100 -18.68 -14.13 4.04
N ARG A 101 -18.42 -12.99 4.67
CA ARG A 101 -19.38 -12.40 5.61
C ARG A 101 -20.49 -11.71 4.83
N VAL A 102 -21.73 -11.98 5.22
CA VAL A 102 -22.93 -11.43 4.57
C VAL A 102 -23.66 -10.51 5.53
N ILE A 103 -23.86 -9.26 5.14
CA ILE A 103 -24.70 -8.29 5.82
C ILE A 103 -25.82 -7.90 4.85
N LEU A 104 -27.06 -8.07 5.29
CA LEU A 104 -28.24 -7.77 4.49
C LEU A 104 -28.93 -6.52 5.01
N ARG A 105 -29.47 -5.73 4.09
CA ARG A 105 -30.62 -4.87 4.36
C ARG A 105 -31.87 -5.60 3.93
N ALA A 106 -32.90 -5.56 4.77
CA ALA A 106 -34.19 -6.15 4.43
C ALA A 106 -35.34 -5.28 4.93
N THR A 107 -36.43 -5.25 4.17
CA THR A 107 -37.71 -4.70 4.59
C THR A 107 -38.53 -5.82 5.23
N LEU A 108 -38.98 -5.59 6.46
CA LEU A 108 -39.96 -6.45 7.13
C LEU A 108 -41.34 -5.84 6.95
N GLN A 109 -42.30 -6.68 6.61
CA GLN A 109 -43.73 -6.42 6.62
C GLN A 109 -44.38 -7.36 7.64
N GLY A 110 -45.45 -6.93 8.29
CA GLY A 110 -46.18 -7.73 9.27
C GLY A 110 -47.39 -7.01 9.84
N SER A 111 -47.95 -7.56 10.91
CA SER A 111 -49.12 -6.97 11.57
C SER A 111 -48.74 -5.70 12.36
N PRO A 112 -49.53 -4.63 12.27
CA PRO A 112 -49.29 -3.39 13.01
C PRO A 112 -49.42 -3.60 14.53
N ASP A 113 -48.47 -3.05 15.30
CA ASP A 113 -48.49 -3.02 16.77
C ASP A 113 -48.12 -1.61 17.26
N GLY A 114 -49.14 -0.75 17.35
CA GLY A 114 -48.99 0.68 17.61
C GLY A 114 -48.22 1.39 16.49
N ASP A 115 -47.18 2.14 16.86
CA ASP A 115 -46.22 2.76 15.92
C ASP A 115 -45.14 1.76 15.43
N SER A 116 -45.24 0.49 15.83
CA SER A 116 -44.29 -0.56 15.51
C SER A 116 -44.92 -1.67 14.68
N LEU A 117 -44.12 -2.71 14.45
CA LEU A 117 -44.49 -3.88 13.67
C LEU A 117 -44.18 -5.16 14.46
N THR A 118 -45.08 -6.14 14.40
CA THR A 118 -44.77 -7.52 14.76
C THR A 118 -44.45 -8.34 13.50
N TYR A 119 -43.26 -8.94 13.48
CA TYR A 119 -42.82 -9.91 12.46
C TYR A 119 -42.66 -11.27 13.14
N THR A 120 -43.34 -12.30 12.63
CA THR A 120 -43.38 -13.65 13.24
C THR A 120 -43.64 -13.60 14.76
N ASP A 121 -44.79 -13.01 15.13
CA ASP A 121 -45.31 -12.91 16.50
C ASP A 121 -44.44 -12.15 17.53
N ALA A 122 -43.42 -11.42 17.07
CA ALA A 122 -42.59 -10.60 17.95
C ALA A 122 -42.08 -9.33 17.24
N PRO A 123 -41.71 -8.28 17.99
CA PRO A 123 -41.12 -7.07 17.42
C PRO A 123 -39.68 -7.31 16.90
N PRO A 124 -39.23 -6.59 15.86
CA PRO A 124 -37.85 -6.64 15.38
C PRO A 124 -36.95 -5.86 16.34
N ARG A 125 -36.29 -6.56 17.26
CA ARG A 125 -35.37 -5.97 18.26
C ARG A 125 -33.93 -6.35 17.96
N LEU A 126 -32.99 -5.47 18.31
CA LEU A 126 -31.55 -5.74 18.22
C LEU A 126 -31.19 -7.08 18.88
N GLY A 127 -30.36 -7.87 18.21
CA GLY A 127 -29.90 -9.19 18.67
C GLY A 127 -30.88 -10.33 18.41
N ARG A 128 -32.13 -10.08 18.02
CA ARG A 128 -33.05 -11.12 17.59
C ARG A 128 -32.54 -11.78 16.30
N ALA A 129 -32.59 -13.11 16.24
CA ALA A 129 -32.31 -13.86 15.02
C ALA A 129 -33.57 -14.00 14.18
N LEU A 130 -33.44 -13.80 12.87
CA LEU A 130 -34.47 -14.07 11.87
C LEU A 130 -33.96 -15.13 10.90
N THR A 131 -34.81 -16.09 10.55
CA THR A 131 -34.56 -17.06 9.50
C THR A 131 -35.07 -16.51 8.17
N ILE A 132 -34.33 -16.77 7.10
CA ILE A 132 -34.73 -16.52 5.72
C ILE A 132 -34.65 -17.87 5.00
N ALA A 133 -35.79 -18.38 4.53
CA ALA A 133 -35.87 -19.65 3.83
C ALA A 133 -36.50 -19.46 2.45
N THR A 134 -35.73 -19.71 1.40
CA THR A 134 -36.19 -19.69 0.01
C THR A 134 -36.30 -21.12 -0.53
N SER A 135 -36.62 -21.29 -1.81
CA SER A 135 -36.55 -22.59 -2.46
C SER A 135 -35.12 -23.10 -2.69
N ARG A 136 -34.10 -22.22 -2.52
CA ARG A 136 -32.70 -22.52 -2.82
C ARG A 136 -31.79 -22.54 -1.60
N TYR A 137 -32.09 -21.77 -0.57
CA TYR A 137 -31.24 -21.67 0.62
C TYR A 137 -32.05 -21.39 1.89
N GLU A 138 -31.46 -21.72 3.03
CA GLU A 138 -31.95 -21.32 4.35
C GLU A 138 -30.78 -20.76 5.16
N VAL A 139 -30.94 -19.55 5.67
CA VAL A 139 -29.92 -18.83 6.45
C VAL A 139 -30.58 -18.15 7.65
N SER A 140 -29.76 -17.82 8.66
CA SER A 140 -30.21 -17.08 9.84
C SER A 140 -29.33 -15.85 10.07
N GLY A 141 -29.95 -14.71 10.37
CA GLY A 141 -29.26 -13.44 10.59
C GLY A 141 -29.68 -12.78 11.90
N GLN A 142 -28.73 -12.15 12.59
CA GLN A 142 -29.01 -11.34 13.79
C GLN A 142 -29.31 -9.89 13.40
N ILE A 143 -30.38 -9.32 13.96
CA ILE A 143 -30.71 -7.90 13.77
C ILE A 143 -29.63 -7.02 14.44
N ARG A 144 -28.97 -6.18 13.65
CA ARG A 144 -27.97 -5.20 14.08
C ARG A 144 -28.47 -3.76 14.08
N ALA A 145 -29.51 -3.46 13.30
CA ALA A 145 -30.17 -2.16 13.25
C ALA A 145 -31.63 -2.31 12.83
N VAL A 146 -32.47 -1.34 13.21
CA VAL A 146 -33.91 -1.26 12.89
C VAL A 146 -34.22 0.18 12.46
N GLY A 147 -35.03 0.35 11.41
CA GLY A 147 -35.29 1.62 10.75
C GLY A 147 -34.16 2.06 9.81
N GLY A 148 -34.32 3.24 9.18
CA GLY A 148 -33.40 3.82 8.17
C GLY A 148 -33.82 3.51 6.72
N ASP A 149 -32.94 3.77 5.74
CA ASP A 149 -33.22 3.59 4.31
C ASP A 149 -33.23 2.12 3.85
N ASN A 150 -33.59 1.83 2.61
CA ASN A 150 -33.64 0.44 2.10
C ASN A 150 -32.27 -0.11 1.64
N SER A 151 -31.19 0.66 1.74
CA SER A 151 -29.81 0.21 1.52
C SER A 151 -28.93 0.47 2.75
N LEU A 152 -27.77 -0.17 2.79
CA LEU A 152 -26.71 0.18 3.74
C LEU A 152 -26.05 1.49 3.31
N ALA A 153 -25.66 2.30 4.29
CA ALA A 153 -24.81 3.46 4.04
C ALA A 153 -23.38 2.97 3.74
N GLN A 154 -23.11 2.82 2.45
CA GLN A 154 -21.82 2.37 1.88
C GLN A 154 -20.96 3.58 1.48
N GLU A 155 -19.65 3.47 1.66
CA GLU A 155 -18.65 4.45 1.27
C GLU A 155 -17.38 3.73 0.79
N ASP A 156 -16.84 4.18 -0.34
CA ASP A 156 -15.48 3.81 -0.75
C ASP A 156 -14.48 4.42 0.23
N THR A 157 -13.70 3.56 0.89
CA THR A 157 -12.65 3.98 1.81
C THR A 157 -11.29 3.56 1.29
N THR A 158 -10.52 4.54 0.83
CA THR A 158 -9.12 4.37 0.46
C THR A 158 -8.27 3.98 1.66
N VAL A 159 -7.48 2.93 1.52
CA VAL A 159 -6.50 2.46 2.49
C VAL A 159 -5.17 2.18 1.83
N VAL A 160 -4.09 2.30 2.60
CA VAL A 160 -2.80 1.74 2.22
C VAL A 160 -2.57 0.48 3.03
N LEU A 161 -2.55 -0.66 2.37
CA LEU A 161 -2.24 -1.98 2.91
C LEU A 161 -0.75 -2.27 2.75
N ARG A 162 -0.21 -3.07 3.67
CA ARG A 162 1.13 -3.63 3.54
C ARG A 162 1.08 -5.11 3.86
N ASP A 163 1.71 -5.89 3.00
CA ASP A 163 1.85 -7.34 3.17
C ASP A 163 3.28 -7.81 2.83
N THR A 164 3.60 -9.06 3.13
CA THR A 164 4.81 -9.76 2.70
C THR A 164 4.40 -11.12 2.15
N MET A 165 4.58 -11.31 0.85
CA MET A 165 4.07 -12.46 0.09
C MET A 165 5.16 -13.05 -0.80
N ALA A 166 4.90 -14.21 -1.39
CA ALA A 166 5.85 -14.86 -2.27
C ALA A 166 6.11 -14.02 -3.53
N THR A 167 7.31 -14.12 -4.10
CA THR A 167 7.68 -13.36 -5.31
C THR A 167 6.73 -13.57 -6.49
N ALA A 168 6.20 -14.79 -6.66
CA ALA A 168 5.24 -15.08 -7.71
C ALA A 168 3.92 -14.33 -7.48
N GLU A 169 3.32 -14.47 -6.29
CA GLU A 169 2.06 -13.79 -5.94
C GLU A 169 2.18 -12.26 -6.01
N ALA A 170 3.32 -11.71 -5.57
CA ALA A 170 3.56 -10.26 -5.63
C ALA A 170 3.54 -9.72 -7.06
N GLN A 171 4.00 -10.49 -8.05
CA GLN A 171 3.97 -10.12 -9.48
C GLN A 171 2.57 -10.11 -10.06
N ASP A 172 1.65 -10.88 -9.46
CA ASP A 172 0.26 -10.95 -9.91
C ASP A 172 -0.58 -9.76 -9.39
N VAL A 173 -0.11 -9.05 -8.35
CA VAL A 173 -0.77 -7.85 -7.81
C VAL A 173 -0.62 -6.66 -8.76
N THR A 174 -1.73 -6.25 -9.37
CA THR A 174 -1.74 -5.21 -10.41
C THR A 174 -2.74 -4.08 -10.10
N PRO A 175 -2.39 -2.80 -10.35
CA PRO A 175 -3.35 -1.71 -10.36
C PRO A 175 -4.52 -1.97 -11.31
N GLY A 176 -5.74 -1.76 -10.82
CA GLY A 176 -6.99 -2.06 -11.50
C GLY A 176 -7.58 -3.43 -11.17
N ASP A 177 -6.90 -4.26 -10.38
CA ASP A 177 -7.45 -5.53 -9.93
C ASP A 177 -8.72 -5.31 -9.09
N GLU A 178 -9.77 -6.05 -9.40
CA GLU A 178 -11.03 -6.02 -8.66
C GLU A 178 -11.19 -7.27 -7.80
N ILE A 179 -11.39 -7.06 -6.49
CA ILE A 179 -11.71 -8.12 -5.55
C ILE A 179 -13.22 -8.36 -5.64
N ARG A 180 -13.61 -9.54 -6.14
CA ARG A 180 -15.02 -9.86 -6.40
C ARG A 180 -15.53 -11.02 -5.55
N LEU A 181 -16.68 -10.83 -4.91
CA LEU A 181 -17.41 -11.85 -4.17
C LEU A 181 -18.77 -12.07 -4.80
N ALA A 182 -19.05 -13.30 -5.25
CA ALA A 182 -20.28 -13.64 -5.96
C ALA A 182 -20.63 -12.64 -7.09
N GLY A 183 -19.61 -12.24 -7.87
CA GLY A 183 -19.73 -11.30 -8.99
C GLY A 183 -19.83 -9.82 -8.60
N ARG A 184 -19.76 -9.47 -7.32
CA ARG A 184 -19.79 -8.08 -6.82
C ARG A 184 -18.41 -7.62 -6.42
N THR A 185 -18.00 -6.45 -6.88
CA THR A 185 -16.72 -5.83 -6.50
C THR A 185 -16.83 -5.26 -5.10
N VAL A 186 -15.93 -5.67 -4.21
CA VAL A 186 -15.89 -5.25 -2.80
C VAL A 186 -14.63 -4.46 -2.47
N ALA A 187 -13.61 -4.54 -3.33
CA ALA A 187 -12.46 -3.67 -3.27
C ALA A 187 -11.82 -3.56 -4.66
N THR A 188 -11.13 -2.45 -4.91
CA THR A 188 -10.32 -2.22 -6.10
C THR A 188 -8.91 -1.88 -5.67
N ILE A 189 -7.91 -2.45 -6.36
CA ILE A 189 -6.51 -2.08 -6.19
C ILE A 189 -6.22 -0.86 -7.05
N GLU A 190 -5.85 0.26 -6.45
CA GLU A 190 -5.65 1.52 -7.16
C GLU A 190 -4.19 1.74 -7.55
N ASP A 191 -3.25 1.39 -6.67
CA ASP A 191 -1.81 1.55 -6.91
C ASP A 191 -0.99 0.53 -6.11
N VAL A 192 0.19 0.19 -6.61
CA VAL A 192 1.05 -0.86 -6.05
C VAL A 192 2.50 -0.42 -6.07
N ALA A 193 3.18 -0.65 -4.95
CA ALA A 193 4.63 -0.50 -4.84
C ALA A 193 5.22 -1.73 -4.14
N ALA A 194 6.20 -2.35 -4.77
CA ALA A 194 6.84 -3.56 -4.25
C ALA A 194 8.32 -3.35 -3.97
N TYR A 195 8.82 -4.04 -2.93
CA TYR A 195 10.19 -3.94 -2.47
C TYR A 195 10.73 -5.29 -2.03
N THR A 196 12.05 -5.48 -2.21
CA THR A 196 12.73 -6.69 -1.73
C THR A 196 12.51 -6.84 -0.22
N ALA A 197 12.09 -8.03 0.21
CA ALA A 197 12.04 -8.35 1.63
C ALA A 197 13.46 -8.69 2.14
N GLY A 198 13.59 -9.04 3.42
CA GLY A 198 14.89 -9.45 4.00
C GLY A 198 15.48 -10.73 3.40
N ASN A 199 14.79 -11.38 2.47
CA ASN A 199 15.21 -12.56 1.72
C ASN A 199 14.79 -12.42 0.24
N THR A 200 15.32 -13.27 -0.64
CA THR A 200 15.10 -13.19 -2.09
C THR A 200 13.82 -13.87 -2.59
N THR A 201 13.10 -14.59 -1.73
CA THR A 201 11.88 -15.35 -2.11
C THR A 201 10.59 -14.61 -1.78
N GLU A 202 10.66 -13.63 -0.87
CA GLU A 202 9.52 -12.83 -0.43
C GLU A 202 9.68 -11.37 -0.86
N GLN A 203 8.55 -10.70 -1.05
CA GLN A 203 8.49 -9.28 -1.40
C GLN A 203 7.53 -8.58 -0.45
N THR A 204 7.90 -7.37 -0.01
CA THR A 204 6.98 -6.50 0.72
C THR A 204 6.23 -5.66 -0.31
N VAL A 205 4.91 -5.83 -0.36
CA VAL A 205 4.03 -5.02 -1.21
C VAL A 205 3.31 -3.98 -0.35
N PHE A 206 3.19 -2.78 -0.90
CA PHE A 206 2.32 -1.73 -0.42
C PHE A 206 1.25 -1.51 -1.49
N VAL A 207 0.00 -1.55 -1.06
CA VAL A 207 -1.15 -1.57 -1.96
C VAL A 207 -2.09 -0.46 -1.53
N GLU A 208 -2.35 0.49 -2.41
CA GLU A 208 -3.50 1.39 -2.28
C GLU A 208 -4.73 0.64 -2.75
N ALA A 209 -5.75 0.56 -1.90
CA ALA A 209 -7.00 -0.09 -2.23
C ALA A 209 -8.18 0.76 -1.78
N ASP A 210 -9.20 0.84 -2.63
CA ASP A 210 -10.51 1.37 -2.26
C ASP A 210 -11.38 0.21 -1.80
N LEU A 211 -11.78 0.24 -0.54
CA LEU A 211 -12.64 -0.78 0.07
C LEU A 211 -14.10 -0.30 0.05
N ASP A 212 -15.04 -1.13 -0.41
CA ASP A 212 -16.46 -0.90 -0.17
C ASP A 212 -16.77 -1.15 1.31
N THR A 213 -16.96 -0.06 2.07
CA THR A 213 -17.19 -0.12 3.51
C THR A 213 -18.59 0.31 3.87
N HIS A 214 -19.14 -0.25 4.95
CA HIS A 214 -20.39 0.23 5.52
C HIS A 214 -20.17 0.91 6.87
N THR A 215 -21.08 1.83 7.21
CA THR A 215 -21.08 2.49 8.53
C THR A 215 -21.97 1.74 9.52
N GLN A 216 -21.40 1.35 10.66
CA GLN A 216 -22.13 0.78 11.79
C GLN A 216 -21.79 1.55 13.06
N GLN A 217 -22.79 2.15 13.72
CA GLN A 217 -22.60 2.92 14.96
C GLN A 217 -21.50 4.00 14.86
N SER A 218 -21.45 4.69 13.71
CA SER A 218 -20.44 5.71 13.36
C SER A 218 -19.02 5.19 13.07
N ASP A 219 -18.82 3.86 13.09
CA ASP A 219 -17.56 3.23 12.71
C ASP A 219 -17.63 2.65 11.30
N ARG A 220 -16.62 2.93 10.46
CA ARG A 220 -16.46 2.29 9.15
C ARG A 220 -15.93 0.87 9.31
N ARG A 221 -16.57 -0.06 8.60
CA ARG A 221 -16.23 -1.48 8.65
C ARG A 221 -16.14 -2.08 7.26
N PHE A 222 -15.17 -2.97 7.11
CA PHE A 222 -15.04 -3.90 6.00
C PHE A 222 -15.29 -5.29 6.60
N GLY A 223 -16.54 -5.74 6.50
CA GLY A 223 -17.03 -6.95 7.14
C GLY A 223 -17.04 -6.85 8.65
N GLY A 224 -16.41 -7.82 9.32
CA GLY A 224 -16.23 -7.79 10.78
C GLY A 224 -15.14 -6.82 11.24
N THR A 225 -14.29 -6.35 10.33
CA THR A 225 -13.09 -5.59 10.65
C THR A 225 -13.36 -4.11 10.59
N GLN A 226 -12.96 -3.41 11.65
CA GLN A 226 -12.98 -1.95 11.66
C GLN A 226 -11.83 -1.40 10.81
N VAL A 227 -12.14 -0.50 9.88
CA VAL A 227 -11.14 0.09 8.97
C VAL A 227 -10.32 1.15 9.70
N ARG A 228 -9.28 0.70 10.39
CA ARG A 228 -8.37 1.53 11.19
C ARG A 228 -6.94 1.03 11.07
N ARG A 229 -5.99 1.95 11.19
CA ARG A 229 -4.56 1.66 11.15
C ARG A 229 -4.19 0.52 12.11
N GLY A 230 -3.45 -0.45 11.59
CA GLY A 230 -2.90 -1.58 12.32
C GLY A 230 -3.76 -2.84 12.30
N GLN A 231 -5.01 -2.76 11.84
CA GLN A 231 -5.86 -3.92 11.56
C GLN A 231 -5.45 -4.60 10.26
N THR A 232 -5.84 -5.86 10.09
CA THR A 232 -5.58 -6.66 8.88
C THR A 232 -6.88 -6.83 8.11
N VAL A 233 -6.78 -6.75 6.78
CA VAL A 233 -7.87 -7.03 5.84
C VAL A 233 -7.35 -8.06 4.84
N THR A 234 -8.16 -9.07 4.56
CA THR A 234 -7.86 -10.08 3.54
C THR A 234 -8.61 -9.73 2.27
N LEU A 235 -7.90 -9.68 1.15
CA LEU A 235 -8.44 -9.41 -0.18
C LEU A 235 -8.10 -10.60 -1.10
N PRO A 236 -9.03 -11.54 -1.31
CA PRO A 236 -8.82 -12.68 -2.20
C PRO A 236 -9.08 -12.27 -3.65
N ALA A 237 -8.01 -12.22 -4.45
CA ALA A 237 -8.08 -12.06 -5.90
C ALA A 237 -8.13 -13.44 -6.59
N GLU A 238 -8.11 -13.46 -7.93
CA GLU A 238 -8.12 -14.71 -8.70
C GLU A 238 -6.81 -15.49 -8.53
N ASP A 239 -5.67 -14.80 -8.63
CA ASP A 239 -4.34 -15.41 -8.67
C ASP A 239 -3.54 -15.25 -7.35
N TYR A 240 -4.00 -14.40 -6.44
CA TYR A 240 -3.33 -14.14 -5.16
C TYR A 240 -4.32 -13.85 -4.03
N THR A 241 -3.83 -13.90 -2.79
CA THR A 241 -4.55 -13.39 -1.62
C THR A 241 -3.66 -12.39 -0.90
N LEU A 242 -4.17 -11.17 -0.70
CA LEU A 242 -3.46 -10.10 0.01
C LEU A 242 -3.95 -10.04 1.46
N ASP A 243 -3.09 -10.38 2.41
CA ASP A 243 -3.35 -10.29 3.85
C ASP A 243 -2.78 -8.98 4.42
N GLY A 244 -3.32 -7.88 3.92
CA GLY A 244 -2.80 -6.54 4.12
C GLY A 244 -3.04 -5.98 5.51
N ARG A 245 -1.97 -5.53 6.18
CA ARG A 245 -2.08 -4.69 7.38
C ARG A 245 -2.28 -3.23 7.01
N ILE A 246 -3.37 -2.61 7.47
CA ILE A 246 -3.69 -1.20 7.23
C ILE A 246 -2.61 -0.29 7.82
N LYS A 247 -1.91 0.44 6.95
CA LYS A 247 -0.92 1.47 7.30
C LYS A 247 -1.55 2.86 7.39
N GLN A 248 -2.55 3.12 6.56
CA GLN A 248 -3.20 4.42 6.40
C GLN A 248 -4.67 4.25 5.99
N VAL A 249 -5.51 5.22 6.33
CA VAL A 249 -6.94 5.26 5.99
C VAL A 249 -7.28 6.67 5.50
N GLY A 250 -8.10 6.75 4.47
CA GLY A 250 -8.62 7.99 3.88
C GLY A 250 -7.63 8.75 3.00
N SER A 251 -6.50 8.14 2.65
CA SER A 251 -5.51 8.71 1.73
C SER A 251 -4.66 7.59 1.15
N GLY A 252 -4.33 7.75 -0.12
CA GLY A 252 -3.58 6.80 -0.91
C GLY A 252 -2.09 6.73 -0.61
N LEU A 253 -1.42 5.91 -1.42
CA LEU A 253 0.02 5.86 -1.54
C LEU A 253 0.53 7.24 -1.98
N GLN A 254 1.67 7.62 -1.40
CA GLN A 254 2.37 8.86 -1.76
C GLN A 254 3.72 8.47 -2.34
N PRO A 255 3.75 7.98 -3.61
CA PRO A 255 5.00 7.62 -4.26
C PRO A 255 5.86 8.88 -4.45
N ALA A 256 7.16 8.72 -4.25
CA ALA A 256 8.15 9.76 -4.41
C ALA A 256 9.46 9.15 -4.90
N THR A 257 10.30 9.94 -5.57
CA THR A 257 11.66 9.51 -5.93
C THR A 257 12.67 10.18 -5.00
N THR A 258 13.62 9.40 -4.50
CA THR A 258 14.67 9.89 -3.61
C THR A 258 16.04 9.48 -4.09
N ASP A 259 16.86 10.48 -4.44
CA ASP A 259 18.25 10.26 -4.80
C ASP A 259 19.09 9.98 -3.55
N VAL A 260 19.92 8.94 -3.60
CA VAL A 260 20.87 8.62 -2.54
C VAL A 260 22.26 8.33 -3.11
N LEU A 261 23.28 8.68 -2.33
CA LEU A 261 24.62 8.15 -2.54
C LEU A 261 24.77 6.94 -1.61
N PHE A 262 24.92 5.78 -2.22
CA PHE A 262 25.05 4.48 -1.57
C PHE A 262 26.51 4.02 -1.60
N GLU A 263 27.00 3.50 -0.48
CA GLU A 263 28.35 2.96 -0.34
C GLU A 263 28.29 1.46 -0.02
N THR A 264 29.07 0.68 -0.77
CA THR A 264 29.22 -0.77 -0.54
C THR A 264 30.62 -1.27 -0.91
N THR A 265 30.94 -2.49 -0.51
CA THR A 265 32.14 -3.22 -0.97
C THR A 265 31.73 -4.56 -1.57
N VAL A 266 31.86 -4.67 -2.88
CA VAL A 266 31.51 -5.85 -3.67
C VAL A 266 32.77 -6.60 -4.13
N ASP A 267 32.60 -7.77 -4.72
CA ASP A 267 33.66 -8.44 -5.46
C ASP A 267 33.97 -7.71 -6.79
N ALA A 268 35.14 -7.98 -7.36
CA ALA A 268 35.61 -7.32 -8.58
C ALA A 268 34.70 -7.58 -9.79
N GLU A 269 34.15 -8.79 -9.93
CA GLU A 269 33.27 -9.15 -11.04
C GLU A 269 31.94 -8.40 -10.94
N THR A 270 31.33 -8.34 -9.75
CA THR A 270 30.14 -7.52 -9.51
C THR A 270 30.42 -6.04 -9.77
N ALA A 271 31.54 -5.49 -9.32
CA ALA A 271 31.89 -4.09 -9.55
C ALA A 271 31.97 -3.71 -11.03
N ASP A 272 32.46 -4.63 -11.88
CA ASP A 272 32.57 -4.43 -13.33
C ASP A 272 31.22 -4.60 -14.06
N ARG A 273 30.22 -5.22 -13.40
CA ARG A 273 28.86 -5.39 -13.94
C ARG A 273 27.95 -4.19 -13.65
N ILE A 274 28.20 -3.42 -12.59
CA ILE A 274 27.37 -2.25 -12.25
C ILE A 274 27.55 -1.17 -13.33
N ALA A 275 26.47 -0.80 -13.99
CA ALA A 275 26.45 0.26 -15.00
C ALA A 275 25.40 1.34 -14.69
N THR A 276 25.68 2.56 -15.13
CA THR A 276 24.68 3.64 -15.16
C THR A 276 23.54 3.24 -16.11
N GLY A 277 22.31 3.40 -15.66
CA GLY A 277 21.07 2.99 -16.33
C GLY A 277 20.60 1.59 -15.94
N ASP A 278 21.32 0.86 -15.08
CA ASP A 278 20.83 -0.40 -14.54
C ASP A 278 19.59 -0.16 -13.67
N VAL A 279 18.55 -0.96 -13.89
CA VAL A 279 17.28 -0.86 -13.18
C VAL A 279 17.08 -2.10 -12.30
N ALA A 280 16.68 -1.85 -11.06
CA ALA A 280 16.18 -2.87 -10.15
C ALA A 280 14.65 -2.88 -10.18
N THR A 281 14.07 -4.02 -10.51
CA THR A 281 12.62 -4.23 -10.54
C THR A 281 12.21 -5.20 -9.42
N VAL A 282 11.07 -4.96 -8.81
CA VAL A 282 10.44 -5.83 -7.81
C VAL A 282 8.96 -5.95 -8.15
N ALA A 283 8.46 -7.18 -8.23
CA ALA A 283 7.10 -7.48 -8.72
C ALA A 283 6.76 -6.82 -10.08
N GLY A 284 7.75 -6.60 -10.96
CA GLY A 284 7.55 -5.88 -12.22
C GLY A 284 7.55 -4.35 -12.11
N TYR A 285 7.61 -3.78 -10.91
CA TYR A 285 7.70 -2.34 -10.66
C TYR A 285 9.15 -1.90 -10.48
N GLU A 286 9.49 -0.72 -11.00
CA GLU A 286 10.80 -0.12 -10.80
C GLU A 286 10.99 0.30 -9.34
N ALA A 287 12.00 -0.29 -8.68
CA ALA A 287 12.35 0.02 -7.30
C ALA A 287 13.52 1.01 -7.22
N ALA A 288 14.53 0.86 -8.09
CA ALA A 288 15.68 1.76 -8.10
C ALA A 288 16.36 1.79 -9.47
N GLU A 289 16.96 2.93 -9.79
CA GLU A 289 17.82 3.10 -10.97
C GLU A 289 19.22 3.54 -10.55
N VAL A 290 20.23 2.93 -11.16
CA VAL A 290 21.64 3.33 -11.01
C VAL A 290 21.93 4.54 -11.89
N GLN A 291 22.07 5.71 -11.28
CA GLN A 291 22.37 6.95 -12.00
C GLN A 291 23.87 7.20 -12.14
N THR A 292 24.65 6.90 -11.10
CA THR A 292 26.10 7.10 -11.13
C THR A 292 26.83 5.93 -10.47
N VAL A 293 28.02 5.62 -10.97
CA VAL A 293 28.87 4.56 -10.40
C VAL A 293 30.29 5.04 -10.34
N THR A 294 30.96 4.83 -9.21
CA THR A 294 32.40 4.99 -9.08
C THR A 294 32.96 3.85 -8.25
N THR A 295 33.95 3.14 -8.77
CA THR A 295 34.56 1.99 -8.11
C THR A 295 36.01 2.27 -7.76
N TYR A 296 36.44 1.78 -6.61
CA TYR A 296 37.76 2.02 -6.06
C TYR A 296 38.41 0.70 -5.69
N ALA A 297 39.67 0.52 -6.09
CA ALA A 297 40.45 -0.62 -5.66
C ALA A 297 40.65 -0.60 -4.14
N THR A 298 40.53 -1.77 -3.51
CA THR A 298 40.86 -1.98 -2.09
C THR A 298 42.23 -2.65 -1.96
N ARG A 299 42.67 -2.94 -0.73
CA ARG A 299 43.88 -3.75 -0.48
C ARG A 299 43.74 -5.18 -1.03
N ASN A 300 42.51 -5.69 -1.12
CA ASN A 300 42.24 -6.98 -1.73
C ASN A 300 41.87 -6.75 -3.21
N PRO A 301 42.64 -7.29 -4.18
CA PRO A 301 42.36 -7.09 -5.60
C PRO A 301 40.99 -7.63 -6.03
N ASP A 302 40.48 -8.64 -5.34
CA ASP A 302 39.18 -9.27 -5.62
C ASP A 302 38.00 -8.48 -5.02
N ARG A 303 38.28 -7.39 -4.29
CA ARG A 303 37.25 -6.55 -3.66
C ARG A 303 37.38 -5.10 -4.11
N LYS A 304 36.24 -4.50 -4.43
CA LYS A 304 36.13 -3.09 -4.83
C LYS A 304 35.17 -2.38 -3.89
N ARG A 305 35.52 -1.17 -3.47
CA ARG A 305 34.55 -0.25 -2.86
C ARG A 305 33.79 0.43 -3.99
N ALA A 306 32.46 0.41 -3.96
CA ALA A 306 31.61 1.10 -4.92
C ALA A 306 30.85 2.23 -4.22
N LEU A 307 30.87 3.41 -4.83
CA LEU A 307 29.96 4.51 -4.55
C LEU A 307 28.97 4.56 -5.71
N VAL A 308 27.68 4.36 -5.40
CA VAL A 308 26.61 4.24 -6.38
C VAL A 308 25.58 5.33 -6.10
N GLY A 309 25.34 6.23 -7.04
CA GLY A 309 24.21 7.15 -7.00
C GLY A 309 22.97 6.41 -7.46
N LEU A 310 21.99 6.26 -6.58
CA LEU A 310 20.73 5.56 -6.85
C LEU A 310 19.57 6.54 -6.79
N SER A 311 18.67 6.49 -7.76
CA SER A 311 17.34 7.08 -7.63
C SER A 311 16.38 6.00 -7.16
N LEU A 312 15.86 6.13 -5.94
CA LEU A 312 14.98 5.14 -5.32
C LEU A 312 13.51 5.52 -5.49
N ALA A 313 12.67 4.59 -5.91
CA ALA A 313 11.22 4.70 -5.78
C ALA A 313 10.83 4.49 -4.31
N THR A 314 10.24 5.48 -3.67
CA THR A 314 9.97 5.51 -2.22
C THR A 314 8.51 5.82 -1.95
N ILE A 315 8.05 5.48 -0.75
CA ILE A 315 6.73 5.88 -0.26
C ILE A 315 6.93 6.90 0.86
N GLU A 316 6.23 8.02 0.77
CA GLU A 316 6.14 8.97 1.86
C GLU A 316 5.11 8.51 2.90
N SER A 317 5.53 8.47 4.18
CA SER A 317 4.63 8.20 5.28
C SER A 317 5.02 9.03 6.50
N ASN A 318 4.10 9.88 6.96
CA ASN A 318 4.29 10.77 8.10
C ASN A 318 5.54 11.69 7.95
N GLY A 319 5.73 12.25 6.76
CA GLY A 319 6.87 13.14 6.45
C GLY A 319 8.23 12.43 6.39
N ARG A 320 8.25 11.11 6.22
CA ARG A 320 9.47 10.30 6.05
C ARG A 320 9.33 9.42 4.83
N GLN A 321 10.34 9.42 3.97
CA GLN A 321 10.42 8.51 2.82
C GLN A 321 10.94 7.14 3.26
N GLN A 322 10.32 6.09 2.73
CA GLN A 322 10.67 4.70 2.98
C GLN A 322 10.98 4.00 1.65
N PHE A 323 12.00 3.17 1.66
CA PHE A 323 12.33 2.23 0.59
C PHE A 323 12.14 0.82 1.16
N GLY A 324 11.01 0.18 0.81
CA GLY A 324 10.54 -1.03 1.46
C GLY A 324 10.40 -0.89 2.97
N ASN A 325 11.30 -1.55 3.70
CA ASN A 325 11.33 -1.51 5.17
C ASN A 325 12.29 -0.45 5.75
N ALA A 326 13.16 0.12 4.93
CA ALA A 326 14.18 1.05 5.37
C ALA A 326 13.69 2.49 5.26
N ILE A 327 13.87 3.28 6.32
CA ILE A 327 13.74 4.74 6.22
C ILE A 327 14.93 5.25 5.39
N VAL A 328 14.66 6.11 4.41
CA VAL A 328 15.72 6.68 3.56
C VAL A 328 16.46 7.77 4.33
N GLN A 329 17.51 7.37 5.03
CA GLN A 329 18.31 8.24 5.88
C GLN A 329 19.78 7.80 5.87
N ARG A 330 20.71 8.75 6.01
CA ARG A 330 22.14 8.46 6.15
C ARG A 330 22.40 7.41 7.23
N GLY A 331 23.25 6.44 6.91
CA GLY A 331 23.69 5.36 7.80
C GLY A 331 22.80 4.13 7.77
N ASN A 332 21.59 4.22 7.22
CA ASN A 332 20.72 3.06 7.08
C ASN A 332 21.18 2.17 5.93
N ASN A 333 20.97 0.86 6.10
CA ASN A 333 21.24 -0.11 5.06
C ASN A 333 20.02 -0.30 4.16
N ILE A 334 20.29 -0.43 2.86
CA ILE A 334 19.30 -0.84 1.87
C ILE A 334 19.89 -1.98 1.03
N THR A 335 19.00 -2.74 0.41
CA THR A 335 19.36 -3.77 -0.57
C THR A 335 18.67 -3.42 -1.88
N VAL A 336 19.42 -3.45 -2.98
CA VAL A 336 18.91 -3.23 -4.34
C VAL A 336 19.32 -4.43 -5.16
N SER A 337 18.34 -5.11 -5.75
CA SER A 337 18.54 -6.34 -6.50
C SER A 337 18.15 -6.09 -7.94
N THR A 338 19.12 -6.21 -8.85
CA THR A 338 18.90 -6.14 -10.29
C THR A 338 18.80 -7.56 -10.84
N GLU A 339 18.49 -7.72 -12.13
CA GLU A 339 18.53 -9.03 -12.79
C GLU A 339 19.94 -9.67 -12.78
N SER A 340 20.98 -8.85 -12.65
CA SER A 340 22.38 -9.30 -12.79
C SER A 340 23.11 -9.43 -11.45
N TYR A 341 22.78 -8.60 -10.45
CA TYR A 341 23.52 -8.52 -9.20
C TYR A 341 22.69 -7.93 -8.06
N ASP A 342 23.11 -8.23 -6.83
CA ASP A 342 22.57 -7.66 -5.60
C ASP A 342 23.56 -6.70 -4.95
N LEU A 343 23.08 -5.52 -4.56
CA LEU A 343 23.84 -4.52 -3.82
C LEU A 343 23.25 -4.36 -2.43
N SER A 344 24.04 -4.67 -1.40
CA SER A 344 23.73 -4.39 0.00
C SER A 344 24.76 -3.44 0.58
N GLY A 345 24.32 -2.37 1.23
CA GLY A 345 25.22 -1.31 1.68
C GLY A 345 24.52 -0.17 2.40
N THR A 346 25.29 0.85 2.77
CA THR A 346 24.84 1.98 3.59
C THR A 346 24.55 3.20 2.74
N ILE A 347 23.49 3.94 3.08
CA ILE A 347 23.25 5.27 2.54
C ILE A 347 24.27 6.25 3.13
N ASP A 348 25.20 6.78 2.33
CA ASP A 348 26.11 7.85 2.75
C ASP A 348 25.41 9.24 2.72
N ARG A 349 24.61 9.50 1.68
CA ARG A 349 23.89 10.77 1.53
C ARG A 349 22.50 10.58 0.93
N VAL A 350 21.62 11.52 1.26
CA VAL A 350 20.24 11.62 0.77
C VAL A 350 20.09 12.94 0.00
N GLY A 351 19.28 12.94 -1.05
CA GLY A 351 18.99 14.05 -1.94
C GLY A 351 20.10 14.35 -2.95
N THR A 352 20.95 13.37 -3.28
CA THR A 352 22.13 13.58 -4.12
C THR A 352 22.71 12.25 -4.60
N LEU A 353 23.18 12.24 -5.84
CA LEU A 353 23.79 11.07 -6.50
C LEU A 353 25.32 11.11 -6.46
N GLU A 354 25.92 12.16 -5.89
CA GLU A 354 27.36 12.40 -5.97
C GLU A 354 28.03 12.65 -4.60
N PRO A 355 29.31 12.30 -4.46
CA PRO A 355 30.12 12.69 -3.30
C PRO A 355 30.27 14.21 -3.18
N ARG A 356 30.47 14.71 -1.96
CA ARG A 356 30.68 16.16 -1.72
C ARG A 356 32.02 16.65 -2.24
N GLY A 357 32.05 17.85 -2.81
CA GLY A 357 33.28 18.55 -3.20
C GLY A 357 33.54 18.55 -4.70
N THR A 358 34.61 19.19 -5.14
CA THR A 358 34.98 19.34 -6.57
C THR A 358 36.12 18.41 -6.94
N LEU A 359 36.02 17.75 -8.10
CA LEU A 359 37.11 16.92 -8.60
C LEU A 359 38.23 17.78 -9.17
N THR A 360 39.47 17.47 -8.79
CA THR A 360 40.68 18.13 -9.32
C THR A 360 41.88 17.20 -9.24
N ASN A 361 42.96 17.54 -9.93
CA ASN A 361 44.21 16.78 -9.85
C ASN A 361 45.16 17.46 -8.88
N ARG A 362 45.75 16.67 -7.97
CA ARG A 362 46.82 17.11 -7.06
C ARG A 362 48.06 16.26 -7.28
N THR A 363 49.21 16.92 -7.33
CA THR A 363 50.49 16.21 -7.33
C THR A 363 50.84 15.80 -5.91
N VAL A 364 50.92 14.51 -5.63
CA VAL A 364 51.17 13.95 -4.29
C VAL A 364 52.48 13.16 -4.31
N THR A 365 53.32 13.39 -3.29
CA THR A 365 54.52 12.57 -3.09
C THR A 365 54.18 11.46 -2.11
N LEU A 366 54.39 10.22 -2.52
CA LEU A 366 54.11 9.03 -1.73
C LEU A 366 55.41 8.28 -1.46
N ARG A 367 55.53 7.70 -0.27
CA ARG A 367 56.70 6.92 0.15
C ARG A 367 56.29 5.52 0.58
N MET A 368 57.07 4.55 0.16
CA MET A 368 57.03 3.17 0.60
C MET A 368 58.43 2.80 1.11
N THR A 369 58.50 2.14 2.25
CA THR A 369 59.77 1.73 2.87
C THR A 369 59.90 0.23 2.87
N ASP A 370 61.13 -0.28 2.90
CA ASP A 370 61.43 -1.70 3.06
C ASP A 370 60.77 -2.60 1.98
N MET A 371 60.69 -2.11 0.74
CA MET A 371 60.15 -2.88 -0.37
C MET A 371 61.21 -3.80 -0.96
N ARG A 372 60.84 -5.04 -1.31
CA ARG A 372 61.77 -5.94 -2.02
C ARG A 372 62.18 -5.35 -3.37
N ALA A 373 63.44 -5.52 -3.75
CA ALA A 373 64.01 -4.92 -4.95
C ALA A 373 63.24 -5.27 -6.24
N ASP A 374 62.78 -6.52 -6.38
CA ASP A 374 61.96 -6.98 -7.51
C ASP A 374 60.61 -6.24 -7.59
N MET A 375 59.97 -6.01 -6.44
CA MET A 375 58.73 -5.23 -6.35
C MET A 375 58.99 -3.74 -6.64
N ALA A 376 60.13 -3.21 -6.19
CA ALA A 376 60.50 -1.83 -6.43
C ALA A 376 60.73 -1.53 -7.91
N ASP A 377 61.42 -2.43 -8.61
CA ASP A 377 61.69 -2.33 -10.05
C ASP A 377 60.42 -2.47 -10.90
N ALA A 378 59.37 -3.09 -10.35
CA ALA A 378 58.08 -3.20 -11.02
C ALA A 378 57.36 -1.85 -11.17
N ILE A 379 57.56 -0.91 -10.22
CA ILE A 379 56.89 0.39 -10.20
C ILE A 379 57.61 1.36 -11.13
N ARG A 380 56.92 1.83 -12.18
CA ARG A 380 57.53 2.67 -13.23
C ARG A 380 56.75 3.95 -13.48
N PRO A 381 57.42 5.03 -13.93
CA PRO A 381 56.73 6.21 -14.45
C PRO A 381 55.78 5.85 -15.59
N GLY A 382 54.64 6.55 -15.66
CA GLY A 382 53.59 6.33 -16.65
C GLY A 382 52.50 5.35 -16.22
N MET A 383 52.71 4.58 -15.16
CA MET A 383 51.69 3.68 -14.61
C MET A 383 50.47 4.44 -14.09
N THR A 384 49.28 3.86 -14.26
CA THR A 384 48.01 4.50 -13.92
C THR A 384 47.06 3.56 -13.21
N GLU A 385 46.27 4.12 -12.29
CA GLU A 385 45.02 3.51 -11.83
C GLU A 385 43.86 4.15 -12.60
N THR A 386 42.92 3.32 -13.07
CA THR A 386 41.69 3.75 -13.73
C THR A 386 40.46 3.28 -12.96
N SER A 387 39.40 4.08 -12.98
CA SER A 387 38.07 3.77 -12.47
C SER A 387 37.04 4.32 -13.44
N GLY A 388 36.10 3.48 -13.91
CA GLY A 388 35.07 3.91 -14.88
C GLY A 388 35.67 4.53 -16.15
N GLY A 389 36.79 3.97 -16.64
CA GLY A 389 37.52 4.50 -17.80
C GLY A 389 38.31 5.80 -17.56
N GLN A 390 38.24 6.39 -16.37
CA GLN A 390 38.94 7.62 -16.03
C GLN A 390 40.20 7.34 -15.20
N THR A 391 41.32 8.00 -15.51
CA THR A 391 42.54 7.91 -14.69
C THR A 391 42.32 8.60 -13.36
N VAL A 392 42.49 7.86 -12.26
CA VAL A 392 42.38 8.38 -10.89
C VAL A 392 43.74 8.56 -10.22
N ALA A 393 44.77 7.87 -10.69
CA ALA A 393 46.15 8.08 -10.28
C ALA A 393 47.09 7.88 -11.47
N ARG A 394 48.12 8.72 -11.59
CA ARG A 394 49.19 8.57 -12.58
C ARG A 394 50.54 8.79 -11.92
N VAL A 395 51.42 7.79 -11.98
CA VAL A 395 52.80 7.90 -11.50
C VAL A 395 53.60 8.68 -12.53
N SER A 396 54.14 9.84 -12.15
CA SER A 396 54.94 10.70 -13.04
C SER A 396 56.45 10.55 -12.81
N ARG A 397 56.86 10.25 -11.58
CA ARG A 397 58.27 10.05 -11.20
C ARG A 397 58.39 8.92 -10.18
N VAL A 398 59.45 8.15 -10.29
CA VAL A 398 59.85 7.12 -9.32
C VAL A 398 61.31 7.35 -8.95
N SER A 399 61.61 7.35 -7.67
CA SER A 399 62.96 7.38 -7.11
C SER A 399 63.10 6.21 -6.16
N THR A 400 64.14 5.40 -6.36
CA THR A 400 64.38 4.17 -5.60
C THR A 400 65.78 4.24 -4.99
N GLU A 401 65.86 4.08 -3.68
CA GLU A 401 67.10 4.10 -2.91
C GLU A 401 67.22 2.77 -2.13
N PRO A 402 68.43 2.25 -1.87
CA PRO A 402 68.59 1.15 -0.92
C PRO A 402 68.05 1.56 0.47
N SER A 403 67.26 0.70 1.11
CA SER A 403 66.93 0.89 2.53
C SER A 403 68.21 0.77 3.36
N VAL A 404 68.28 1.40 4.53
CA VAL A 404 69.48 1.35 5.39
C VAL A 404 69.35 0.32 6.50
N ILE A 405 70.42 -0.43 6.75
CA ILE A 405 70.58 -1.33 7.90
C ILE A 405 71.70 -0.87 8.81
N ILE A 406 71.51 -1.10 10.11
CA ILE A 406 72.55 -0.89 11.12
C ILE A 406 73.25 -2.22 11.36
N THR A 407 74.53 -2.30 11.02
CA THR A 407 75.37 -3.47 11.25
C THR A 407 76.29 -3.23 12.44
N THR A 408 76.54 -4.27 13.24
CA THR A 408 77.51 -4.22 14.35
C THR A 408 78.68 -5.13 14.02
N GLY A 409 79.88 -4.56 13.95
CA GLY A 409 81.12 -5.29 13.68
C GLY A 409 81.57 -6.11 14.88
N GLU A 410 82.50 -7.06 14.66
CA GLU A 410 83.04 -7.97 15.69
C GLU A 410 83.78 -7.23 16.83
N ASN A 411 84.18 -5.98 16.60
CA ASN A 411 84.78 -5.06 17.57
C ASN A 411 83.76 -4.18 18.32
N GLY A 412 82.45 -4.39 18.12
CA GLY A 412 81.38 -3.58 18.69
C GLY A 412 81.13 -2.24 17.99
N SER A 413 81.76 -1.96 16.83
CA SER A 413 81.50 -0.72 16.08
C SER A 413 80.17 -0.79 15.34
N VAL A 414 79.38 0.28 15.41
CA VAL A 414 78.09 0.41 14.71
C VAL A 414 78.29 1.15 13.39
N THR A 415 77.89 0.54 12.27
CA THR A 415 77.97 1.13 10.92
C THR A 415 76.61 1.11 10.22
N VAL A 416 76.32 2.15 9.44
CA VAL A 416 75.14 2.19 8.55
C VAL A 416 75.57 1.63 7.19
N ALA A 417 74.83 0.66 6.68
CA ALA A 417 75.08 0.03 5.39
C ALA A 417 73.77 -0.09 4.59
N ASP A 418 73.88 -0.24 3.28
CA ASP A 418 72.73 -0.45 2.41
C ASP A 418 72.16 -1.87 2.61
N HIS A 419 70.83 -1.99 2.62
CA HIS A 419 70.14 -3.27 2.65
C HIS A 419 70.31 -3.96 1.28
N PRO A 420 70.81 -5.20 1.21
CA PRO A 420 71.10 -5.87 -0.06
C PRO A 420 69.86 -6.16 -0.91
N TYR A 421 68.69 -6.31 -0.27
CA TYR A 421 67.43 -6.71 -0.93
C TYR A 421 66.24 -5.75 -0.78
N LEU A 422 66.33 -4.74 0.09
CA LEU A 422 65.21 -3.85 0.41
C LEU A 422 65.50 -2.45 -0.09
N ARG A 423 64.46 -1.78 -0.56
CA ARG A 423 64.48 -0.47 -1.19
C ARG A 423 63.43 0.43 -0.55
N ASP A 424 63.80 1.69 -0.39
CA ASP A 424 62.86 2.77 -0.11
C ASP A 424 62.50 3.45 -1.43
N ILE A 425 61.20 3.63 -1.66
CA ILE A 425 60.68 4.17 -2.90
C ILE A 425 59.91 5.45 -2.61
N THR A 426 60.27 6.51 -3.32
CA THR A 426 59.51 7.76 -3.35
C THR A 426 58.93 7.94 -4.75
N ILE A 427 57.61 8.02 -4.85
CA ILE A 427 56.90 8.27 -6.11
C ILE A 427 56.23 9.64 -6.08
N THR A 428 56.27 10.33 -7.22
CA THR A 428 55.42 11.50 -7.46
C THR A 428 54.25 11.03 -8.30
N THR A 429 53.04 11.24 -7.80
CA THR A 429 51.80 10.76 -8.41
C THR A 429 50.82 11.91 -8.57
N GLU A 430 50.26 12.08 -9.76
CA GLU A 430 49.08 12.93 -9.96
C GLU A 430 47.85 12.14 -9.53
N LEU A 431 47.21 12.54 -8.43
CA LEU A 431 45.99 11.93 -7.92
C LEU A 431 44.80 12.80 -8.30
N ARG A 432 43.74 12.17 -8.82
CA ARG A 432 42.44 12.80 -8.95
C ARG A 432 41.75 12.76 -7.60
N VAL A 433 41.69 13.89 -6.94
CA VAL A 433 41.14 14.07 -5.60
C VAL A 433 39.84 14.84 -5.66
N ARG A 434 39.11 14.83 -4.55
CA ARG A 434 37.96 15.69 -4.33
C ARG A 434 38.27 16.69 -3.23
N GLU A 435 38.09 17.98 -3.54
CA GLU A 435 38.27 19.06 -2.58
C GLU A 435 36.96 19.38 -1.89
N THR A 436 36.99 19.31 -0.57
CA THR A 436 35.85 19.60 0.30
C THR A 436 36.20 20.73 1.25
N THR A 437 35.20 21.30 1.91
CA THR A 437 35.42 22.26 2.99
C THR A 437 36.19 21.67 4.18
N SER A 438 36.20 20.34 4.32
CA SER A 438 36.94 19.60 5.35
C SER A 438 38.35 19.17 4.93
N GLY A 439 38.76 19.42 3.67
CA GLY A 439 40.07 19.04 3.16
C GLY A 439 40.01 18.21 1.86
N VAL A 440 41.14 17.63 1.50
CA VAL A 440 41.34 16.86 0.27
C VAL A 440 41.02 15.38 0.52
N GLN A 441 40.23 14.78 -0.37
CA GLN A 441 39.88 13.36 -0.32
C GLN A 441 40.36 12.63 -1.56
N PHE A 442 40.95 11.44 -1.40
CA PHE A 442 41.28 10.54 -2.48
C PHE A 442 40.46 9.26 -2.32
N LYS A 443 39.72 8.87 -3.37
CA LYS A 443 38.83 7.70 -3.37
C LYS A 443 37.78 7.73 -2.24
N GLY A 444 37.38 8.92 -1.79
CA GLY A 444 36.43 9.12 -0.67
C GLY A 444 37.08 9.20 0.72
N GLU A 445 38.38 8.92 0.85
CA GLU A 445 39.09 9.00 2.12
C GLU A 445 39.88 10.30 2.23
N SER A 446 39.83 10.95 3.39
CA SER A 446 40.62 12.15 3.66
C SER A 446 42.11 11.85 3.61
N ILE A 447 42.85 12.62 2.80
CA ILE A 447 44.30 12.50 2.68
C ILE A 447 44.98 13.74 3.27
N GLN A 448 45.97 13.47 4.11
CA GLN A 448 46.88 14.45 4.68
C GLN A 448 48.28 13.84 4.76
N GLN A 449 49.28 14.64 5.14
CA GLN A 449 50.61 14.09 5.39
C GLN A 449 50.55 13.00 6.47
N GLY A 450 51.15 11.85 6.18
CA GLY A 450 51.10 10.66 7.02
C GLY A 450 49.92 9.71 6.75
N SER A 451 48.93 10.12 5.95
CA SER A 451 47.86 9.21 5.50
C SER A 451 48.43 8.10 4.63
N THR A 452 47.78 6.93 4.64
CA THR A 452 48.11 5.83 3.73
C THR A 452 47.12 5.80 2.58
N VAL A 453 47.60 5.56 1.37
CA VAL A 453 46.76 5.42 0.16
C VAL A 453 47.05 4.10 -0.55
N VAL A 454 46.00 3.50 -1.11
CA VAL A 454 46.08 2.28 -1.91
C VAL A 454 45.89 2.62 -3.39
N ILE A 455 46.87 2.28 -4.21
CA ILE A 455 46.86 2.53 -5.65
C ILE A 455 47.03 1.23 -6.42
N ASN A 456 46.11 0.94 -7.34
CA ASN A 456 46.22 -0.21 -8.23
C ASN A 456 46.79 0.22 -9.59
N LEU A 457 48.06 -0.10 -9.83
CA LEU A 457 48.81 0.25 -11.04
C LEU A 457 48.65 -0.79 -12.16
N GLY A 458 47.58 -1.60 -12.11
CA GLY A 458 47.25 -2.64 -13.08
C GLY A 458 47.96 -3.97 -12.80
N THR A 459 49.30 -3.97 -12.77
CA THR A 459 50.09 -5.18 -12.49
C THR A 459 50.42 -5.36 -11.02
N ILE A 460 50.33 -4.29 -10.23
CA ILE A 460 50.69 -4.25 -8.82
C ILE A 460 49.73 -3.31 -8.07
N THR A 461 49.30 -3.72 -6.89
CA THR A 461 48.64 -2.82 -5.94
C THR A 461 49.65 -2.40 -4.88
N ILE A 462 49.80 -1.10 -4.70
CA ILE A 462 50.75 -0.51 -3.74
C ILE A 462 50.00 0.19 -2.61
N GLU A 463 50.56 0.11 -1.41
CA GLU A 463 50.12 0.86 -0.23
C GLU A 463 51.25 1.82 0.15
N ALA A 464 50.99 3.12 0.10
CA ALA A 464 52.03 4.14 0.26
C ALA A 464 51.61 5.24 1.24
N THR A 465 52.59 5.80 1.95
CA THR A 465 52.36 6.91 2.90
C THR A 465 52.52 8.25 2.20
N VAL A 466 51.56 9.15 2.39
CA VAL A 466 51.59 10.51 1.87
C VAL A 466 52.66 11.33 2.58
N VAL A 467 53.64 11.83 1.83
CA VAL A 467 54.70 12.71 2.33
C VAL A 467 54.34 14.18 2.14
N SER A 468 53.79 14.52 0.98
CA SER A 468 53.35 15.89 0.67
C SER A 468 52.22 15.88 -0.35
N ILE A 469 51.35 16.89 -0.25
CA ILE A 469 50.25 17.15 -1.19
C ILE A 469 50.54 18.52 -1.80
N GLY A 470 50.71 18.56 -3.11
CA GLY A 470 50.95 19.78 -3.88
C GLY A 470 49.74 20.71 -3.88
N LEU A 471 50.01 22.01 -3.97
CA LEU A 471 49.00 23.06 -4.02
C LEU A 471 48.23 23.11 -5.35
#